data_AF-A0A5J4L8S2-F1
#
_entry.id   AF-A0A5J4L8S2-F1
#
_cell.length_a   1.000
_cell.length_b   1.000
_cell.length_c   1.000
_cell.angle_alpha   90.00
_cell.angle_beta   90.00
_cell.angle_gamma   90.00
#
_symmetry.space_group_name_H-M   'P 1'
#
loop_
_entity.id
_entity.type
_entity.pdbx_description
1 polymer ?
#
loop_
_entity_poly.entity_id
_entity_poly.type
_entity_poly.pdbx_seq_one_letter_code
_entity_poly.pdbx_strand_id
1 'polypeptide(L)'
;MTVRGREGLKQLETSVGLLEEAGATLEQARSLVEYGTLRFEAGHARLGRETARRGLELARQCGAEGLADLARERLQAFGARPRRAHTVGASALTDRERRVAVLAARGLTNREIADTLFITQRTVENHLTSGFRKLGIARRRELAPLLDDEPS
;
A
#
# COMPACT_ATOMS: atom_id res chain seq x y z
N MET A 1 47.58 7.15 38.42
CA MET A 1 46.54 7.22 37.36
C MET A 1 46.66 6.01 36.46
N THR A 2 45.91 4.97 36.78
CA THR A 2 46.07 3.61 36.23
C THR A 2 45.55 3.52 34.80
N VAL A 3 46.30 2.82 33.94
CA VAL A 3 45.99 2.52 32.53
C VAL A 3 44.57 1.96 32.34
N ARG A 4 44.01 1.31 33.37
CA ARG A 4 42.61 0.85 33.47
C ARG A 4 41.56 1.93 33.22
N GLY A 5 41.79 3.17 33.66
CA GLY A 5 40.84 4.27 33.50
C GLY A 5 40.79 4.85 32.08
N ARG A 6 41.92 4.84 31.36
CA ARG A 6 41.98 5.34 29.97
C ARG A 6 41.37 4.35 28.97
N GLU A 7 41.55 3.05 29.19
CA GLU A 7 40.94 2.01 28.36
C GLU A 7 39.42 1.95 28.54
N GLY A 8 38.94 2.06 29.79
CA GLY A 8 37.51 2.14 30.08
C GLY A 8 36.83 3.37 29.45
N LEU A 9 37.53 4.51 29.41
CA LEU A 9 37.00 5.73 28.77
C LEU A 9 36.82 5.54 27.26
N LYS A 10 37.79 4.93 26.57
CA LYS A 10 37.71 4.63 25.13
C LYS A 10 36.60 3.63 24.81
N GLN A 11 36.41 2.62 25.66
CA GLN A 11 35.31 1.66 25.50
C GLN A 11 33.95 2.33 25.66
N LEU A 12 33.80 3.25 26.62
CA LEU A 12 32.55 4.01 26.81
C LEU A 12 32.31 5.01 25.67
N GLU A 13 33.33 5.70 25.18
CA GLU A 13 33.24 6.60 24.03
C GLU A 13 32.79 5.85 22.76
N THR A 14 33.38 4.68 22.52
CA THR A 14 32.98 3.79 21.43
C THR A 14 31.53 3.31 21.62
N SER A 15 31.16 2.92 22.84
CA SER A 15 29.80 2.47 23.15
C SER A 15 28.76 3.57 22.95
N VAL A 16 29.05 4.82 23.32
CA VAL A 16 28.14 5.96 23.15
C VAL A 16 27.95 6.26 21.66
N GLY A 17 29.03 6.33 20.88
CA GLY A 17 28.92 6.58 19.44
C GLY A 17 28.13 5.50 18.70
N LEU A 18 28.34 4.22 19.04
CA LEU A 18 27.56 3.11 18.49
C LEU A 18 26.07 3.20 18.87
N LEU A 19 25.74 3.62 20.09
CA LEU A 19 24.36 3.78 20.54
C LEU A 19 23.66 4.98 19.89
N GLU A 20 24.37 6.07 19.62
CA GLU A 20 23.83 7.24 18.90
C GLU A 20 23.49 6.90 17.45
N GLU A 21 24.37 6.20 16.73
CA GLU A 21 24.13 5.73 15.36
C GLU A 21 23.00 4.67 15.32
N ALA A 22 22.99 3.76 16.29
CA ALA A 22 21.93 2.77 16.43
C ALA A 22 20.58 3.42 16.72
N GLY A 23 20.51 4.50 17.52
CA GLY A 23 19.29 5.26 17.77
C GLY A 23 18.74 5.90 16.50
N ALA A 24 19.58 6.55 15.69
CA ALA A 24 19.11 7.09 14.41
C ALA A 24 18.61 5.98 13.45
N THR A 25 19.29 4.84 13.44
CA THR A 25 18.94 3.68 12.59
C THR A 25 17.67 2.98 13.06
N LEU A 26 17.49 2.83 14.37
CA LEU A 26 16.29 2.24 15.00
C LEU A 26 15.05 3.09 14.68
N GLU A 27 15.16 4.41 14.84
CA GLU A 27 14.07 5.34 14.62
C GLU A 27 13.68 5.38 13.13
N GLN A 28 14.68 5.30 12.24
CA GLN A 28 14.46 5.13 10.81
C GLN A 28 13.76 3.80 10.49
N ALA A 29 14.22 2.70 11.08
CA ALA A 29 13.61 1.38 10.89
C ALA A 29 12.13 1.40 11.33
N ARG A 30 11.84 1.98 12.49
CA ARG A 30 10.48 2.10 13.04
C ARG A 30 9.57 2.89 12.10
N SER A 31 10.06 4.05 11.66
CA SER A 31 9.35 4.93 10.73
C SER A 31 9.03 4.22 9.40
N LEU A 32 9.96 3.41 8.88
CA LEU A 32 9.75 2.66 7.63
C LEU A 32 8.71 1.54 7.79
N VAL A 33 8.69 0.83 8.92
CA VAL A 33 7.69 -0.22 9.20
C VAL A 33 6.29 0.39 9.28
N GLU A 34 6.15 1.51 10.00
CA GLU A 34 4.88 2.23 10.14
C GLU A 34 4.43 2.84 8.81
N TYR A 35 5.33 3.54 8.12
CA TYR A 35 5.03 4.13 6.81
C TYR A 35 4.68 3.07 5.75
N GLY A 36 5.36 1.92 5.79
CA GLY A 36 5.04 0.77 4.94
C GLY A 36 3.65 0.21 5.21
N THR A 37 3.24 0.16 6.48
CA THR A 37 1.88 -0.24 6.88
C THR A 37 0.84 0.73 6.34
N LEU A 38 0.99 2.04 6.61
CA LEU A 38 0.03 3.05 6.16
C LEU A 38 -0.11 3.06 4.63
N ARG A 39 1.00 2.91 3.89
CA ARG A 39 0.96 2.78 2.43
C ARG A 39 0.24 1.53 1.96
N PHE A 40 0.37 0.41 2.67
CA PHE A 40 -0.35 -0.82 2.35
C PHE A 40 -1.86 -0.63 2.57
N GLU A 41 -2.25 -0.02 3.68
CA GLU A 41 -3.65 0.28 4.03
C GLU A 41 -4.30 1.29 3.07
N ALA A 42 -3.53 2.25 2.57
CA ALA A 42 -3.94 3.20 1.53
C ALA A 42 -4.04 2.58 0.11
N GLY A 43 -3.85 1.27 -0.06
CA GLY A 43 -4.00 0.57 -1.34
C GLY A 43 -2.72 0.51 -2.19
N HIS A 44 -1.62 1.12 -1.76
CA HIS A 44 -0.32 1.04 -2.45
C HIS A 44 0.47 -0.22 -2.06
N ALA A 45 -0.16 -1.39 -2.19
CA ALA A 45 0.32 -2.66 -1.62
C ALA A 45 1.77 -3.04 -1.99
N ARG A 46 2.22 -2.76 -3.23
CA ARG A 46 3.60 -3.03 -3.65
C ARG A 46 4.59 -2.13 -2.89
N LEU A 47 4.34 -0.82 -2.90
CA LEU A 47 5.20 0.16 -2.24
C LEU A 47 5.20 -0.01 -0.71
N GLY A 48 4.05 -0.33 -0.11
CA GLY A 48 3.95 -0.62 1.32
C GLY A 48 4.81 -1.81 1.74
N ARG A 49 4.76 -2.92 0.98
CA ARG A 49 5.62 -4.10 1.22
C ARG A 49 7.11 -3.80 1.04
N GLU A 50 7.49 -3.11 -0.02
CA GLU A 50 8.90 -2.75 -0.27
C GLU A 50 9.45 -1.90 0.88
N THR A 51 8.65 -0.99 1.41
CA THR A 51 9.04 -0.09 2.50
C THR A 51 9.14 -0.80 3.84
N ALA A 52 8.16 -1.64 4.17
CA ALA A 52 8.22 -2.44 5.39
C ALA A 52 9.39 -3.44 5.37
N ARG A 53 9.77 -3.96 4.19
CA ARG A 53 11.00 -4.77 4.04
C ARG A 53 12.26 -3.99 4.33
N ARG A 54 12.36 -2.74 3.85
CA ARG A 54 13.49 -1.84 4.19
C ARG A 54 13.57 -1.61 5.71
N GLY A 55 12.43 -1.38 6.35
CA GLY A 55 12.37 -1.23 7.81
C GLY A 55 12.81 -2.50 8.56
N LEU A 56 12.37 -3.68 8.10
CA LEU A 56 12.81 -4.97 8.65
C LEU A 56 14.33 -5.16 8.52
N GLU A 57 14.90 -4.84 7.35
CA GLU A 57 16.34 -4.99 7.12
C GLU A 57 17.16 -4.10 8.06
N LEU A 58 16.77 -2.82 8.20
CA LEU A 58 17.42 -1.91 9.14
C LEU A 58 17.26 -2.35 10.60
N ALA A 59 16.07 -2.82 10.99
CA ALA A 59 15.84 -3.34 12.33
C ALA A 59 16.77 -4.52 12.67
N ARG A 60 17.05 -5.40 11.70
CA ARG A 60 18.01 -6.51 11.87
C ARG A 60 19.45 -6.01 11.93
N GLN A 61 19.80 -5.01 11.12
CA GLN A 61 21.15 -4.43 11.10
C GLN A 61 21.49 -3.73 12.43
N CYS A 62 20.52 -3.08 13.09
CA CYS A 62 20.73 -2.46 14.39
C CYS A 62 20.41 -3.37 15.59
N GLY A 63 20.11 -4.65 15.38
CA GLY A 63 19.85 -5.63 16.45
C GLY A 63 18.50 -5.46 17.17
N ALA A 64 17.57 -4.69 16.60
CA ALA A 64 16.25 -4.43 17.16
C ALA A 64 15.27 -5.57 16.84
N GLU A 65 15.51 -6.75 17.43
CA GLU A 65 14.76 -7.98 17.12
C GLU A 65 13.23 -7.84 17.33
N GLY A 66 12.80 -7.17 18.41
CA GLY A 66 11.36 -6.94 18.64
C GLY A 66 10.69 -6.11 17.53
N LEU A 67 11.42 -5.16 16.94
CA LEU A 67 10.93 -4.40 15.79
C LEU A 67 10.99 -5.24 14.50
N ALA A 68 12.01 -6.07 14.34
CA ALA A 68 12.12 -7.00 13.21
C ALA A 68 10.98 -8.03 13.22
N ASP A 69 10.60 -8.56 14.38
CA ASP A 69 9.47 -9.47 14.54
C ASP A 69 8.15 -8.79 14.17
N LEU A 70 7.89 -7.60 14.71
CA LEU A 70 6.73 -6.80 14.33
C LEU A 70 6.67 -6.55 12.82
N ALA A 71 7.80 -6.16 12.20
CA ALA A 71 7.85 -5.93 10.76
C ALA A 71 7.55 -7.20 9.95
N ARG A 72 8.01 -8.37 10.43
CA ARG A 72 7.75 -9.68 9.81
C ARG A 72 6.28 -10.05 9.91
N GLU A 73 5.65 -9.85 11.07
CA GLU A 73 4.21 -10.06 11.27
C GLU A 73 3.39 -9.18 10.33
N ARG A 74 3.74 -7.90 10.20
CA ARG A 74 3.08 -6.98 9.24
C ARG A 74 3.25 -7.47 7.80
N LEU A 75 4.46 -7.86 7.40
CA LEU A 75 4.74 -8.38 6.06
C LEU A 75 3.98 -9.69 5.78
N GLN A 76 3.84 -10.57 6.77
CA GLN A 76 3.01 -11.76 6.68
C GLN A 76 1.53 -11.39 6.53
N ALA A 77 1.02 -10.45 7.33
CA ALA A 77 -0.35 -9.94 7.21
C ALA A 77 -0.60 -9.30 5.82
N PHE A 78 0.40 -8.63 5.23
CA PHE A 78 0.31 -8.08 3.87
C PHE A 78 0.23 -9.16 2.78
N GLY A 79 0.68 -10.39 3.08
CA GLY A 79 0.61 -11.56 2.19
C GLY A 79 -0.59 -12.47 2.46
N ALA A 80 -1.03 -12.56 3.72
CA ALA A 80 -2.19 -13.33 4.17
C ALA A 80 -3.51 -12.60 3.88
N ARG A 81 -3.51 -11.26 3.86
CA ARG A 81 -4.64 -10.49 3.35
C ARG A 81 -4.71 -10.75 1.84
N PRO A 82 -5.78 -11.37 1.33
CA PRO A 82 -5.84 -11.81 -0.06
C PRO A 82 -5.53 -10.64 -0.99
N ARG A 83 -4.85 -10.94 -2.11
CA ARG A 83 -4.64 -10.03 -3.24
C ARG A 83 -5.90 -9.18 -3.43
N ARG A 84 -5.84 -7.92 -2.97
CA ARG A 84 -6.97 -7.02 -2.79
C ARG A 84 -7.81 -7.40 -1.56
N ALA A 85 -7.57 -6.72 -0.45
CA ALA A 85 -8.72 -6.12 0.20
C ALA A 85 -9.41 -5.32 -0.91
N HIS A 86 -10.48 -5.89 -1.46
CA HIS A 86 -11.31 -5.19 -2.39
C HIS A 86 -11.74 -3.94 -1.64
N THR A 87 -11.20 -2.79 -2.00
CA THR A 87 -12.00 -1.57 -1.98
C THR A 87 -13.20 -1.97 -2.84
N VAL A 88 -14.29 -2.40 -2.22
CA VAL A 88 -15.55 -2.68 -2.91
C VAL A 88 -16.29 -1.36 -2.87
N GLY A 89 -16.81 -0.94 -4.02
CA GLY A 89 -17.54 0.32 -4.16
C GLY A 89 -16.87 1.32 -5.09
N ALA A 90 -17.54 2.45 -5.31
CA ALA A 90 -17.19 3.42 -6.35
C ALA A 90 -15.77 4.02 -6.20
N SER A 91 -15.21 4.05 -4.99
CA SER A 91 -13.86 4.57 -4.69
C SER A 91 -12.72 3.67 -5.19
N ALA A 92 -13.02 2.43 -5.59
CA ALA A 92 -12.05 1.46 -6.09
C ALA A 92 -11.72 1.61 -7.58
N LEU A 93 -12.56 2.36 -8.30
CA LEU A 93 -12.43 2.58 -9.73
C LEU A 93 -11.34 3.62 -10.01
N THR A 94 -10.52 3.36 -11.03
CA THR A 94 -9.71 4.42 -11.64
C THR A 94 -10.61 5.40 -12.38
N ASP A 95 -10.13 6.63 -12.62
CA ASP A 95 -10.91 7.65 -13.36
C ASP A 95 -11.41 7.14 -14.72
N ARG A 96 -10.60 6.33 -15.42
CA ARG A 96 -10.96 5.74 -16.71
C ARG A 96 -12.07 4.70 -16.57
N GLU A 97 -11.96 3.81 -15.58
CA GLU A 97 -13.00 2.82 -15.30
C GLU A 97 -14.29 3.50 -14.82
N ARG A 98 -14.20 4.54 -13.98
CA ARG A 98 -15.35 5.32 -13.50
C ARG A 98 -16.09 5.99 -14.65
N ARG A 99 -15.39 6.68 -15.55
CA ARG A 99 -16.01 7.33 -16.73
C ARG A 99 -16.77 6.32 -17.60
N VAL A 100 -16.16 5.18 -17.89
CA VAL A 100 -16.80 4.10 -18.65
C VAL A 100 -18.01 3.54 -17.89
N ALA A 101 -17.88 3.30 -16.58
CA ALA A 101 -18.93 2.74 -15.74
C ALA A 101 -20.14 3.69 -15.59
N VAL A 102 -19.92 5.00 -15.48
CA VAL A 102 -21.00 6.02 -15.41
C VAL A 102 -21.77 6.09 -16.73
N LEU A 103 -21.08 6.15 -17.87
CA LEU A 103 -21.75 6.11 -19.18
C LEU A 103 -22.50 4.78 -19.35
N ALA A 104 -21.94 3.69 -18.81
CA ALA A 104 -22.58 2.41 -18.88
C ALA A 104 -23.85 2.31 -18.01
N ALA A 105 -23.82 2.90 -16.82
CA ALA A 105 -24.97 3.03 -15.92
C ALA A 105 -26.11 3.85 -16.55
N ARG A 106 -25.77 4.88 -17.32
CA ARG A 106 -26.71 5.70 -18.10
C ARG A 106 -27.31 4.99 -19.32
N GLY A 107 -26.93 3.73 -19.59
CA GLY A 107 -27.52 2.91 -20.64
C GLY A 107 -26.76 2.87 -21.97
N LEU A 108 -25.65 3.60 -22.15
CA LEU A 108 -24.94 3.67 -23.43
C LEU A 108 -24.23 2.36 -23.79
N THR A 109 -24.42 1.84 -24.99
CA THR A 109 -23.73 0.64 -25.49
C THR A 109 -22.20 0.81 -25.50
N ASN A 110 -21.44 -0.30 -25.53
CA ASN A 110 -19.98 -0.24 -25.58
C ASN A 110 -19.46 0.53 -26.81
N ARG A 111 -20.22 0.50 -27.92
CA ARG A 111 -19.94 1.27 -29.13
C ARG A 111 -20.12 2.76 -28.91
N GLU A 112 -21.24 3.19 -28.35
CA GLU A 112 -21.48 4.61 -28.03
C GLU A 112 -20.47 5.15 -27.02
N ILE A 113 -20.08 4.34 -26.02
CA ILE A 113 -19.05 4.70 -25.06
C ILE A 113 -17.68 4.84 -25.75
N ALA A 114 -17.34 3.91 -26.64
CA ALA A 114 -16.11 3.94 -27.41
C ALA A 114 -16.02 5.21 -28.25
N ASP A 115 -17.12 5.58 -28.93
CA ASP A 115 -17.23 6.78 -29.74
C ASP A 115 -17.14 8.05 -28.86
N THR A 116 -17.84 8.07 -27.71
CA THR A 116 -17.84 9.21 -26.77
C THR A 116 -16.47 9.47 -26.14
N LEU A 117 -15.72 8.40 -25.83
CA LEU A 117 -14.43 8.48 -25.15
C LEU A 117 -13.24 8.39 -26.11
N PHE A 118 -13.48 8.29 -27.42
CA PHE A 118 -12.48 8.11 -28.47
C PHE A 118 -11.52 6.94 -28.19
N ILE A 119 -12.07 5.78 -27.81
CA ILE A 119 -11.33 4.54 -27.54
C ILE A 119 -11.96 3.35 -28.27
N THR A 120 -11.30 2.20 -28.29
CA THR A 120 -11.87 1.00 -28.92
C THR A 120 -12.92 0.33 -28.03
N GLN A 121 -13.89 -0.38 -28.63
CA GLN A 121 -14.87 -1.20 -27.89
C GLN A 121 -14.19 -2.23 -26.98
N ARG A 122 -13.08 -2.84 -27.43
CA ARG A 122 -12.28 -3.77 -26.61
C ARG A 122 -11.69 -3.09 -25.37
N THR A 123 -11.28 -1.82 -25.48
CA THR A 123 -10.82 -1.03 -24.34
C THR A 123 -11.96 -0.78 -23.34
N VAL A 124 -13.16 -0.49 -23.84
CA VAL A 124 -14.37 -0.35 -23.01
C VAL A 124 -14.67 -1.65 -22.25
N GLU A 125 -14.66 -2.80 -22.94
CA GLU A 125 -14.88 -4.12 -22.32
C GLU A 125 -13.86 -4.43 -21.23
N ASN A 126 -12.58 -4.14 -21.49
CA ASN A 126 -11.51 -4.32 -20.51
C ASN A 126 -11.74 -3.45 -19.27
N HIS A 127 -12.11 -2.18 -19.46
CA HIS A 127 -12.42 -1.27 -18.36
C HIS A 127 -13.65 -1.74 -17.56
N LEU A 128 -14.71 -2.19 -18.23
CA LEU A 128 -15.90 -2.73 -17.56
C LEU A 128 -15.59 -4.02 -16.79
N THR A 129 -14.84 -4.94 -17.38
CA THR A 129 -14.45 -6.20 -16.72
C THR A 129 -13.61 -5.93 -15.47
N SER A 130 -12.65 -5.00 -15.56
CA SER A 130 -11.86 -4.58 -14.41
C SER A 130 -12.72 -3.86 -13.37
N GLY A 131 -13.63 -2.99 -13.80
CA GLY A 131 -14.57 -2.26 -12.95
C GLY A 131 -15.54 -3.16 -12.20
N PHE A 132 -16.17 -4.14 -12.87
CA PHE A 132 -17.06 -5.12 -12.26
C PHE A 132 -16.39 -5.92 -11.16
N ARG A 133 -15.18 -6.40 -11.42
CA ARG A 133 -14.36 -7.10 -10.42
C ARG A 133 -14.00 -6.21 -9.21
N LYS A 134 -13.87 -4.90 -9.41
CA LYS A 134 -13.58 -3.93 -8.35
C LYS A 134 -14.85 -3.56 -7.55
N LEU A 135 -15.99 -3.45 -8.23
CA LEU A 135 -17.29 -3.17 -7.63
C LEU A 135 -17.96 -4.42 -7.01
N GLY A 136 -17.45 -5.62 -7.29
CA GLY A 136 -18.03 -6.86 -6.79
C GLY A 136 -19.32 -7.29 -7.49
N ILE A 137 -19.59 -6.76 -8.69
CA ILE A 137 -20.81 -7.04 -9.46
C ILE A 137 -20.53 -7.94 -10.66
N ALA A 138 -21.56 -8.63 -11.15
CA ALA A 138 -21.45 -9.49 -12.32
C ALA A 138 -22.15 -8.89 -13.55
N ARG A 139 -23.16 -8.04 -13.34
CA ARG A 139 -24.04 -7.55 -14.40
C ARG A 139 -24.01 -6.04 -14.47
N ARG A 140 -24.04 -5.56 -15.71
CA ARG A 140 -24.11 -4.14 -16.05
C ARG A 140 -25.26 -3.38 -15.36
N ARG A 141 -26.42 -4.02 -15.19
CA ARG A 141 -27.58 -3.43 -14.50
C ARG A 141 -27.33 -3.07 -13.04
N GLU A 142 -26.32 -3.67 -12.42
CA GLU A 142 -25.92 -3.40 -11.04
C GLU A 142 -25.06 -2.14 -10.91
N LEU A 143 -24.68 -1.50 -12.04
CA LEU A 143 -23.88 -0.27 -12.02
C LEU A 143 -24.67 0.95 -11.54
N ALA A 144 -25.90 1.14 -12.03
CA ALA A 144 -26.72 2.32 -11.72
C ALA A 144 -26.88 2.54 -10.19
N PRO A 145 -27.38 1.56 -9.41
CA PRO A 145 -27.56 1.76 -7.97
C PRO A 145 -26.25 1.98 -7.20
N LEU A 146 -25.07 1.63 -7.76
CA LEU A 146 -23.76 1.82 -7.11
C LEU A 146 -23.07 3.13 -7.47
N LEU A 147 -23.55 3.82 -8.51
CA LEU A 147 -22.95 5.05 -9.02
C LEU A 147 -23.87 6.26 -8.87
N ASP A 148 -25.15 6.03 -8.56
CA ASP A 148 -26.15 7.05 -8.22
C ASP A 148 -26.07 7.49 -6.74
N ASP A 149 -25.19 6.89 -5.92
CA ASP A 149 -24.81 7.38 -4.58
C ASP A 149 -23.91 8.64 -4.69
N GLU A 150 -24.46 9.72 -5.25
CA GLU A 150 -23.97 11.07 -5.04
C GLU A 150 -24.74 11.64 -3.83
N PRO A 151 -24.11 11.88 -2.66
CA PRO A 151 -24.78 12.55 -1.57
C PRO A 151 -25.14 13.96 -2.04
N SER A 152 -26.44 14.27 -2.01
CA SER A 152 -26.94 15.65 -2.16
C SER A 152 -26.33 16.58 -1.11
#